data_AF-A0A1D2RBI5-F1
#
_entry.id   AF-A0A1D2RBI5-F1
#
_cell.length_a   1.000
_cell.length_b   1.000
_cell.length_c   1.000
_cell.angle_alpha   90.00
_cell.angle_beta   90.00
_cell.angle_gamma   90.00
#
_symmetry.space_group_name_H-M   'P 1'
#
loop_
_entity.id
_entity.type
_entity.pdbx_description
1 polymer ?
#
loop_
_entity_poly.entity_id
_entity_poly.type
_entity_poly.pdbx_seq_one_letter_code
_entity_poly.pdbx_strand_id
1 'polypeptide(L)' 'METVTINNVYALLQEMNHRLKTIEVEVQELGGEPELRPEYIEKAKRIMKQKPIHIGTVNNLRKRLELE' A
#
# COMPACT_ATOMS: atom_id res chain seq x y z
N MET A 1 40.93 -7.91 -22.99
CA MET A 1 39.96 -6.79 -22.94
C MET A 1 38.82 -7.18 -23.85
N GLU A 2 37.63 -7.44 -23.30
CA GLU A 2 36.44 -7.64 -24.13
C GLU A 2 36.07 -6.29 -24.75
N THR A 3 36.04 -6.22 -26.08
CA THR A 3 35.63 -5.02 -26.80
C THR A 3 34.12 -5.01 -26.89
N VAL A 4 33.47 -4.11 -26.16
CA VAL A 4 32.03 -3.87 -26.32
C VAL A 4 31.82 -3.17 -27.66
N THR A 5 31.04 -3.78 -28.54
CA THR A 5 30.67 -3.17 -29.83
C THR A 5 29.50 -2.20 -29.61
N ILE A 6 29.39 -1.18 -30.47
CA ILE A 6 28.26 -0.24 -30.45
C ILE A 6 26.91 -0.99 -30.55
N ASN A 7 26.87 -2.09 -31.31
CA ASN A 7 25.68 -2.93 -31.45
C ASN A 7 25.28 -3.61 -30.14
N ASN A 8 26.25 -4.07 -29.35
CA ASN A 8 26.00 -4.67 -28.04
C ASN A 8 25.45 -3.62 -27.05
N VAL A 9 25.98 -2.39 -27.09
CA VAL A 9 25.45 -1.26 -26.30
C VAL A 9 24.02 -0.94 -26.72
N TYR A 10 23.76 -0.88 -28.03
CA TYR A 10 22.43 -0.58 -28.55
C TYR A 10 21.40 -1.62 -28.12
N ALA A 11 21.73 -2.91 -28.23
CA ALA A 11 20.87 -4.01 -27.79
C ALA A 11 20.56 -3.91 -26.29
N LEU A 12 21.57 -3.62 -25.46
CA LEU A 12 21.39 -3.47 -24.01
C LEU A 12 20.47 -2.28 -23.67
N LEU A 13 20.62 -1.15 -24.35
CA LEU A 13 19.76 0.02 -24.16
C LEU A 13 18.30 -0.26 -24.53
N GLN A 14 18.05 -1.05 -25.59
CA GLN A 14 16.69 -1.45 -25.95
C GLN A 14 16.08 -2.38 -24.90
N GLU A 15 16.85 -3.33 -24.38
CA GLU A 15 16.39 -4.23 -23.31
C GLU A 15 16.08 -3.45 -22.03
N MET A 16 16.96 -2.52 -21.63
CA MET A 16 16.74 -1.65 -20.47
C MET A 16 15.48 -0.79 -20.64
N ASN A 17 15.29 -0.19 -21.82
CA ASN A 17 14.10 0.62 -22.11
C ASN A 17 12.81 -0.21 -22.04
N HIS A 18 12.85 -1.44 -22.57
CA HIS A 18 11.72 -2.36 -22.48
C HIS A 18 11.37 -2.68 -21.02
N ARG A 19 12.38 -3.06 -20.21
CA ARG A 19 12.19 -3.37 -18.78
C ARG A 19 11.67 -2.18 -17.98
N LEU A 20 12.18 -0.97 -18.24
CA LEU A 20 11.72 0.24 -17.57
C LEU A 20 10.24 0.51 -17.85
N LYS A 21 9.79 0.35 -19.11
CA LYS A 21 8.38 0.48 -19.47
C LYS A 21 7.50 -0.56 -18.79
N THR A 22 7.96 -1.81 -18.69
CA THR A 22 7.23 -2.86 -17.96
C THR A 22 7.06 -2.50 -16.49
N ILE A 23 8.14 -2.06 -15.83
CA ILE A 23 8.09 -1.64 -14.43
C ILE A 23 7.17 -0.42 -14.24
N GLU A 24 7.19 0.54 -15.17
CA GLU A 24 6.30 1.70 -15.12
C GLU A 24 4.82 1.28 -15.11
N VAL A 25 4.43 0.31 -15.95
CA VAL A 25 3.07 -0.24 -16.00
C VAL A 25 2.74 -0.97 -14.69
N GLU A 26 3.62 -1.85 -14.22
CA GLU A 26 3.41 -2.60 -12.97
C GLU A 26 3.27 -1.65 -11.76
N VAL A 27 4.09 -0.60 -11.68
CA VAL A 27 4.00 0.41 -10.61
C VAL A 27 2.72 1.23 -10.73
N GLN A 28 2.26 1.56 -11.94
CA GLN A 28 0.98 2.23 -12.14
C GLN A 28 -0.20 1.35 -11.70
N GLU A 29 -0.16 0.05 -12.00
CA GLU A 29 -1.15 -0.93 -11.54
C GLU A 29 -1.14 -1.11 -10.02
N LEU A 30 0.04 -1.06 -9.39
CA LEU A 30 0.22 -1.09 -7.94
C LEU A 30 -0.08 0.25 -7.25
N GLY A 31 -0.11 1.35 -8.00
CA GLY A 31 -0.34 2.70 -7.50
C GLY A 31 -1.80 2.98 -7.14
N GLY A 32 -2.73 2.12 -7.55
CA GLY A 32 -4.09 2.14 -7.04
C GLY A 32 -4.12 1.65 -5.59
N GLU A 33 -4.75 2.39 -4.68
CA GLU A 33 -5.05 1.86 -3.36
C GLU A 33 -5.86 0.55 -3.53
N PRO A 34 -5.42 -0.57 -2.95
CA PRO A 34 -6.16 -1.81 -3.08
C PRO A 34 -7.57 -1.63 -2.49
N GLU A 35 -8.57 -2.17 -3.18
CA GLU A 35 -9.93 -2.12 -2.66
C GLU A 35 -9.98 -2.78 -1.27
N LEU A 36 -10.64 -2.11 -0.33
CA LEU A 36 -10.86 -2.68 1.00
C LEU A 36 -11.68 -3.96 0.88
N ARG A 37 -11.20 -5.05 1.49
CA ARG A 37 -11.98 -6.29 1.56
C ARG A 37 -13.37 -6.02 2.15
N PRO A 38 -14.45 -6.60 1.60
CA PRO A 38 -15.83 -6.27 2.01
C PRO A 38 -16.09 -6.34 3.51
N GLU A 39 -15.47 -7.28 4.23
CA GLU A 39 -15.67 -7.40 5.67
C GLU A 39 -15.15 -6.21 6.49
N TYR A 40 -14.13 -5.49 5.99
CA TYR A 40 -13.65 -4.26 6.63
C TYR A 40 -14.60 -3.10 6.39
N ILE A 41 -15.16 -2.99 5.18
CA ILE A 41 -16.19 -2.00 4.84
C ILE A 41 -17.42 -2.20 5.74
N GLU A 42 -17.92 -3.43 5.87
CA GLU A 42 -19.07 -3.73 6.72
C GLU A 42 -18.78 -3.49 8.20
N LYS A 43 -17.55 -3.80 8.67
CA LYS A 43 -17.12 -3.46 10.03
C LYS A 43 -17.15 -1.96 10.27
N ALA A 44 -16.61 -1.15 9.34
CA ALA A 44 -16.60 0.30 9.46
C ALA A 44 -18.03 0.88 9.50
N LYS A 45 -18.91 0.44 8.58
CA LYS A 45 -20.33 0.83 8.57
C LYS A 45 -21.03 0.50 9.89
N ARG A 46 -20.74 -0.66 10.50
CA ARG A 46 -21.30 -1.02 11.82
C ARG A 46 -20.79 -0.13 12.94
N ILE A 47 -19.51 0.26 12.92
CA ILE A 47 -18.93 1.15 13.95
C ILE A 47 -19.47 2.57 13.80
N MET A 48 -19.59 3.09 12.58
CA MET A 48 -20.11 4.44 12.32
C MET A 48 -21.55 4.66 12.81
N LYS A 49 -22.36 3.59 12.89
CA LYS A 49 -23.72 3.64 13.44
C LYS A 49 -23.76 3.70 14.98
N GLN A 50 -22.65 3.38 15.64
CA GLN A 50 -22.59 3.37 17.10
C GLN A 50 -22.31 4.78 17.63
N LYS A 51 -22.93 5.14 18.76
CA LYS A 51 -22.63 6.41 19.44
C LYS A 51 -21.21 6.33 20.02
N PRO A 52 -20.28 7.21 19.63
CA PRO A 52 -18.94 7.20 20.19
C PRO A 52 -18.98 7.60 21.66
N ILE A 53 -18.09 7.01 22.45
CA ILE A 53 -17.89 7.37 23.85
C ILE A 53 -16.58 8.15 23.94
N HIS A 54 -16.64 9.35 24.48
CA HIS A 54 -15.43 10.12 24.77
C HIS A 54 -14.79 9.60 26.07
N ILE A 55 -13.57 9.09 25.98
CA ILE A 55 -12.82 8.54 27.12
C ILE A 55 -11.74 9.51 27.62
N GLY A 56 -11.15 10.31 26.72
CA GLY A 56 -10.10 11.27 27.04
C GLY A 56 -8.75 10.60 27.27
N THR A 57 -8.54 9.99 28.45
CA THR A 57 -7.25 9.42 28.88
C THR A 57 -7.29 7.90 29.04
N VAL A 58 -6.13 7.24 28.98
CA VAL A 58 -6.02 5.79 29.21
C VAL A 58 -6.44 5.40 30.62
N ASN A 59 -6.19 6.23 31.64
CA ASN A 59 -6.64 5.96 33.01
C ASN A 59 -8.16 5.92 33.11
N ASN A 60 -8.86 6.82 32.40
CA ASN A 60 -10.33 6.79 32.32
C ASN A 60 -10.84 5.52 31.61
N LEU A 61 -10.10 5.03 30.62
CA LEU A 61 -10.42 3.76 29.96
C LEU A 61 -10.31 2.59 30.94
N ARG A 62 -9.20 2.50 31.69
CA ARG A 62 -8.96 1.40 32.64
C ARG A 62 -9.98 1.36 33.76
N LYS A 63 -10.31 2.51 34.34
CA LYS A 63 -11.39 2.64 35.34
C LYS A 63 -12.74 2.13 34.80
N ARG A 64 -13.05 2.44 33.54
CA ARG A 64 -14.29 1.97 32.89
C ARG A 64 -14.30 0.46 32.64
N LEU A 65 -13.14 -0.14 32.39
CA LEU A 65 -12.98 -1.57 32.14
C LEU A 65 -12.75 -2.38 33.42
N GLU A 66 -12.77 -1.74 34.59
CA GLU A 66 -12.53 -2.38 35.91
C GLU A 66 -11.16 -3.09 35.97
N LEU A 67 -10.17 -2.51 35.29
CA LEU A 67 -8.79 -3.02 35.26
C LEU A 67 -7.88 -2.37 36.31
N GLU A 68 -8.41 -1.43 37.11
CA GLU A 68 -7.74 -0.68 38.19
C GLU A 68 -8.71 -0.42 39.36
#